data_AF-A0A931Y278-F1
#
_entry.id   AF-A0A931Y278-F1
#
_cell.length_a   1.000
_cell.length_b   1.000
_cell.length_c   1.000
_cell.angle_alpha   90.00
_cell.angle_beta   90.00
_cell.angle_gamma   90.00
#
_symmetry.space_group_name_H-M   'P 1'
#
loop_
_entity.id
_entity.type
_entity.pdbx_description
1 polymer ?
#
loop_
_entity_poly.entity_id
_entity_poly.type
_entity_poly.pdbx_seq_one_letter_code
_entity_poly.pdbx_strand_id
1 'polypeptide(L)'
;MGTNTDSDQQLGMAFFRRHLNPILAPYRLQKQAYDHILRESECEKNAFQSLVFYILENPVRRELVLQRQKYKHSGSLVPGYPDINLALDDNWLRFWQIVQKLMVKGERPRPSGRGYEDSDKKFKRHAVTLLRPMGYGRAGRRGYR
;
A
#
# COMPACT_ATOMS: atom_id res chain seq x y z
N MET A 1 5.31 -5.54 -16.27
CA MET A 1 4.05 -4.77 -16.19
C MET A 1 3.98 -4.09 -14.84
N GLY A 2 3.50 -2.85 -14.79
CA GLY A 2 3.22 -2.15 -13.52
C GLY A 2 4.44 -1.62 -12.75
N THR A 3 5.66 -1.79 -13.26
CA THR A 3 6.90 -1.33 -12.61
C THR A 3 7.53 -0.10 -13.27
N ASN A 4 7.06 0.29 -14.46
CA ASN A 4 7.48 1.49 -15.18
C ASN A 4 6.23 2.30 -15.57
N THR A 5 6.32 3.64 -15.54
CA THR A 5 5.27 4.59 -15.93
C THR A 5 4.81 4.43 -17.36
N ASP A 6 5.68 3.90 -18.24
CA ASP A 6 5.34 3.65 -19.65
C ASP A 6 4.64 2.30 -19.86
N SER A 7 4.41 1.54 -18.78
CA SER A 7 3.71 0.26 -18.87
C SER A 7 2.21 0.47 -19.08
N ASP A 8 1.71 0.07 -20.25
CA ASP A 8 0.27 -0.04 -20.49
C ASP A 8 -0.28 -1.37 -19.94
N GLN A 9 -0.90 -1.29 -18.76
CA GLN A 9 -1.50 -2.45 -18.10
C GLN A 9 -2.71 -3.00 -18.87
N GLN A 10 -3.47 -2.16 -19.57
CA GLN A 10 -4.65 -2.61 -20.31
C GLN A 10 -4.26 -3.43 -21.53
N LEU A 11 -3.28 -2.95 -22.29
CA LEU A 11 -2.72 -3.68 -23.42
C LEU A 11 -2.11 -5.01 -22.95
N GLY A 12 -1.38 -4.96 -21.84
CA GLY A 12 -0.82 -6.14 -21.20
C GLY A 12 -1.87 -7.19 -20.83
N MET A 13 -2.95 -6.77 -20.19
CA MET A 13 -4.04 -7.69 -19.83
C MET A 13 -4.83 -8.17 -21.03
N ALA A 14 -4.95 -7.38 -22.10
CA ALA A 14 -5.55 -7.83 -23.35
C ALA A 14 -4.73 -8.94 -24.01
N PHE A 15 -3.40 -8.79 -24.05
CA PHE A 15 -2.48 -9.82 -24.51
C PHE A 15 -2.60 -11.09 -23.66
N PHE A 16 -2.53 -10.95 -22.33
CA PHE A 16 -2.61 -12.10 -21.41
C PHE A 16 -3.91 -12.91 -21.59
N ARG A 17 -5.06 -12.23 -21.67
CA ARG A 17 -6.36 -12.88 -21.90
C ARG A 17 -6.44 -13.59 -23.25
N ARG A 18 -5.89 -12.99 -24.32
CA ARG A 18 -5.88 -13.58 -25.67
C ARG A 18 -5.22 -14.95 -25.68
N HIS A 19 -4.10 -15.10 -24.97
CA HIS A 19 -3.31 -16.33 -24.98
C HIS A 19 -3.72 -17.33 -23.90
N LEU A 20 -4.20 -16.87 -22.73
CA LEU A 20 -4.54 -17.77 -21.64
C LEU A 20 -5.97 -18.32 -21.71
N ASN A 21 -6.93 -17.57 -22.24
CA ASN A 21 -8.33 -18.04 -22.32
C ASN A 21 -8.51 -19.35 -23.10
N PRO A 22 -7.82 -19.61 -24.22
CA PRO A 22 -7.90 -20.91 -24.90
C PRO A 22 -7.42 -22.07 -24.01
N ILE A 23 -6.39 -21.83 -23.18
CA ILE A 23 -5.82 -22.83 -22.27
C ILE A 23 -6.76 -23.11 -21.09
N LEU A 24 -7.52 -22.11 -20.64
CA LEU A 24 -8.41 -22.20 -19.48
C LEU A 24 -9.79 -22.81 -19.80
N ALA A 25 -10.08 -23.17 -21.06
CA ALA A 25 -11.39 -23.66 -21.48
C ALA A 25 -11.88 -24.83 -20.58
N PRO A 26 -13.16 -24.84 -20.16
CA PRO A 26 -14.25 -23.94 -20.57
C PRO A 26 -14.28 -22.59 -19.83
N TYR A 27 -13.38 -22.37 -18.87
CA TYR A 27 -13.31 -21.13 -18.11
C TYR A 27 -12.59 -20.02 -18.88
N ARG A 28 -12.88 -18.78 -18.52
CA ARG A 28 -12.26 -17.60 -19.12
C ARG A 28 -12.04 -16.52 -18.07
N LEU A 29 -11.01 -15.73 -18.27
CA LEU A 29 -10.77 -14.53 -17.48
C LEU A 29 -11.87 -13.49 -17.76
N GLN A 30 -12.25 -12.76 -16.72
CA GLN A 30 -13.16 -11.63 -16.81
C GLN A 30 -12.65 -10.54 -17.78
N LYS A 31 -13.56 -9.79 -18.39
CA LYS A 31 -13.23 -8.75 -19.39
C LYS A 31 -12.38 -7.63 -18.80
N GLN A 32 -12.66 -7.25 -17.55
CA GLN A 32 -11.95 -6.22 -16.82
C GLN A 32 -11.59 -6.77 -15.44
N ALA A 33 -10.31 -6.65 -15.07
CA ALA A 33 -9.87 -6.94 -13.72
C ALA A 33 -10.28 -5.78 -12.81
N TYR A 34 -10.62 -6.10 -11.57
CA TYR A 34 -10.73 -5.08 -10.53
C TYR A 34 -9.33 -4.54 -10.23
N ASP A 35 -9.18 -3.22 -10.32
CA ASP A 35 -7.94 -2.51 -10.02
C ASP A 35 -8.25 -1.39 -9.02
N HIS A 36 -7.50 -1.35 -7.93
CA HIS A 36 -7.66 -0.38 -6.85
C HIS A 36 -6.34 0.31 -6.61
N ILE A 37 -6.30 1.62 -6.86
CA ILE A 37 -5.14 2.46 -6.60
C ILE A 37 -5.13 2.81 -5.12
N LEU A 38 -4.09 2.36 -4.41
CA LEU A 38 -3.92 2.64 -2.99
C LEU A 38 -3.73 4.14 -2.76
N ARG A 39 -4.52 4.69 -1.83
CA ARG A 39 -4.39 6.06 -1.35
C ARG A 39 -3.32 6.17 -0.26
N GLU A 40 -2.93 7.38 0.10
CA GLU A 40 -1.93 7.62 1.15
C GLU A 40 -2.32 6.96 2.49
N SER A 41 -3.59 7.08 2.89
CA SER A 41 -4.12 6.45 4.11
C SER A 41 -4.05 4.92 4.08
N GLU A 42 -4.13 4.31 2.89
CA GLU A 42 -4.05 2.86 2.72
C GLU A 42 -2.60 2.38 2.63
N CYS A 43 -1.66 3.29 2.35
CA CYS A 43 -0.22 3.03 2.38
C CYS A 43 0.39 3.11 3.79
N GLU A 44 -0.38 3.50 4.81
CA GLU A 44 0.07 3.51 6.19
C GLU A 44 0.38 2.10 6.69
N LYS A 45 1.29 1.98 7.67
CA LYS A 45 1.86 0.70 8.10
C LYS A 45 0.82 -0.38 8.40
N ASN A 46 -0.16 -0.02 9.22
CA ASN A 46 -1.20 -0.95 9.67
C ASN A 46 -2.27 -1.17 8.59
N ALA A 47 -2.59 -0.13 7.80
CA ALA A 47 -3.62 -0.19 6.77
C ALA A 47 -3.19 -1.12 5.62
N PHE A 48 -1.95 -0.95 5.13
CA PHE A 48 -1.41 -1.77 4.06
C PHE A 48 -1.27 -3.24 4.50
N GLN A 49 -0.76 -3.48 5.71
CA GLN A 49 -0.66 -4.83 6.26
C GLN A 49 -2.03 -5.51 6.39
N SER A 50 -3.03 -4.77 6.86
CA SER A 50 -4.42 -5.26 6.95
C SER A 50 -4.99 -5.64 5.59
N LEU A 51 -4.71 -4.83 4.55
CA LEU A 51 -5.12 -5.12 3.17
C LEU A 51 -4.48 -6.41 2.65
N VAL A 52 -3.17 -6.59 2.88
CA VAL A 52 -2.48 -7.82 2.46
C VAL A 52 -3.06 -9.04 3.17
N PHE A 53 -3.32 -8.97 4.47
CA PHE A 53 -3.97 -10.06 5.19
C PHE A 53 -5.39 -10.33 4.69
N TYR A 54 -6.15 -9.30 4.35
CA TYR A 54 -7.47 -9.47 3.74
C TYR A 54 -7.38 -10.31 2.45
N ILE A 55 -6.42 -9.99 1.58
CA ILE A 55 -6.21 -10.74 0.32
C ILE A 55 -5.82 -12.19 0.62
N LEU A 56 -4.91 -12.42 1.58
CA LEU A 56 -4.46 -13.76 1.96
C LEU A 56 -5.56 -14.61 2.59
N GLU A 57 -6.54 -14.01 3.27
CA GLU A 57 -7.68 -14.70 3.88
C GLU A 57 -8.84 -14.97 2.90
N ASN A 58 -8.81 -14.41 1.68
CA ASN A 58 -9.87 -14.64 0.69
C ASN A 58 -10.20 -16.11 0.42
N PRO A 59 -9.24 -17.05 0.34
CA PRO A 59 -9.56 -18.46 0.15
C PRO A 59 -10.41 -19.05 1.30
N VAL A 60 -10.17 -18.62 2.54
CA VAL A 60 -10.94 -19.05 3.71
C VAL A 60 -12.33 -18.41 3.68
N ARG A 61 -12.40 -17.10 3.39
CA ARG A 61 -13.66 -16.35 3.27
C ARG A 61 -14.56 -16.86 2.15
N ARG A 62 -13.98 -17.49 1.12
CA ARG A 62 -14.67 -18.12 0.00
C ARG A 62 -14.88 -19.62 0.20
N GLU A 63 -14.58 -20.13 1.40
CA GLU A 63 -14.77 -21.53 1.79
C GLU A 63 -14.00 -22.54 0.92
N LEU A 64 -12.93 -22.10 0.26
CA LEU A 64 -12.07 -22.96 -0.55
C LEU A 64 -11.17 -23.83 0.34
N VAL A 65 -10.78 -23.32 1.50
CA VAL A 65 -9.96 -24.02 2.51
C VAL A 65 -10.37 -23.57 3.91
N LEU A 66 -10.16 -24.44 4.91
CA LEU A 66 -10.41 -24.11 6.32
C LEU A 66 -9.31 -23.22 6.95
N GLN A 67 -8.11 -23.27 6.39
CA GLN A 67 -6.94 -22.54 6.87
C GLN A 67 -6.18 -21.99 5.66
N ARG A 68 -5.82 -20.70 5.68
CA ARG A 68 -5.16 -20.03 4.54
C ARG A 68 -3.89 -20.75 4.09
N GLN A 69 -3.12 -21.34 5.01
CA GLN A 69 -1.85 -22.04 4.74
C GLN A 69 -2.04 -23.28 3.86
N LYS A 70 -3.26 -23.83 3.79
CA LYS A 70 -3.56 -25.00 2.95
C LYS A 70 -3.86 -24.62 1.50
N TYR A 71 -4.00 -23.33 1.19
CA TYR A 71 -4.30 -22.89 -0.17
C TYR A 71 -3.03 -22.89 -1.03
N LYS A 72 -2.91 -23.86 -1.95
CA LYS A 72 -1.71 -24.04 -2.79
C LYS A 72 -1.40 -22.88 -3.74
N HIS A 73 -2.37 -22.01 -3.99
CA HIS A 73 -2.25 -20.89 -4.92
C HIS A 73 -2.09 -19.54 -4.20
N SER A 74 -1.65 -19.55 -2.93
CA SER A 74 -1.24 -18.32 -2.22
C SER A 74 0.28 -18.13 -2.32
N GLY A 75 0.69 -17.04 -2.95
CA GLY A 75 2.09 -16.60 -2.98
C GLY A 75 2.14 -15.08 -2.97
N SER A 76 3.17 -14.53 -2.33
CA SER A 76 3.49 -13.11 -2.43
C SER A 76 4.90 -12.96 -2.99
N LEU A 77 5.08 -11.96 -3.85
CA LEU A 77 6.38 -11.61 -4.42
C LEU A 77 6.57 -10.11 -4.29
N VAL A 78 7.64 -9.69 -3.64
CA VAL A 78 8.05 -8.28 -3.62
C VAL A 78 9.12 -8.11 -4.70
N PRO A 79 8.89 -7.28 -5.74
CA PRO A 79 9.89 -7.03 -6.78
C PRO A 79 11.21 -6.55 -6.17
N GLY A 80 12.32 -7.22 -6.54
CA GLY A 80 13.65 -6.95 -6.00
C GLY A 80 13.96 -7.60 -4.64
N TYR A 81 12.98 -8.23 -3.99
CA TYR A 81 13.13 -8.90 -2.69
C TYR A 81 12.35 -10.24 -2.67
N PRO A 82 12.78 -11.25 -3.45
CA PRO A 82 12.05 -12.51 -3.61
C PRO A 82 12.02 -13.37 -2.34
N ASP A 83 12.91 -13.09 -1.38
CA ASP A 83 13.00 -13.74 -0.08
C ASP A 83 11.98 -13.23 0.95
N ILE A 84 11.31 -12.10 0.67
CA ILE A 84 10.29 -11.54 1.55
C ILE A 84 8.94 -12.21 1.28
N ASN A 85 8.45 -12.93 2.29
CA ASN A 85 7.11 -13.50 2.28
C ASN A 85 6.19 -12.72 3.23
N LEU A 86 5.26 -11.95 2.69
CA LEU A 86 4.34 -11.10 3.46
C LEU A 86 3.25 -11.90 4.21
N ALA A 87 3.16 -13.21 4.00
CA ALA A 87 2.28 -14.07 4.78
C ALA A 87 2.83 -14.41 6.17
N LEU A 88 4.12 -14.14 6.42
CA LEU A 88 4.80 -14.37 7.69
C LEU A 88 4.95 -13.05 8.46
N ASP A 89 4.57 -13.05 9.73
CA ASP A 89 4.53 -11.83 10.54
C ASP A 89 5.92 -11.18 10.73
N ASP A 90 6.98 -11.98 10.80
CA ASP A 90 8.35 -11.51 11.01
C ASP A 90 8.92 -10.69 9.83
N ASN A 91 8.34 -10.84 8.64
CA ASN A 91 8.84 -10.15 7.44
C ASN A 91 8.36 -8.69 7.33
N TRP A 92 7.36 -8.28 8.13
CA TRP A 92 6.80 -6.92 8.06
C TRP A 92 7.78 -5.85 8.51
N LEU A 93 8.59 -6.12 9.53
CA LEU A 93 9.62 -5.18 9.98
C LEU A 93 10.63 -4.90 8.86
N ARG A 94 11.10 -5.95 8.19
CA ARG A 94 12.05 -5.86 7.07
C ARG A 94 11.44 -5.13 5.88
N PHE A 95 10.18 -5.44 5.55
CA PHE A 95 9.44 -4.73 4.50
C PHE A 95 9.37 -3.22 4.77
N TRP A 96 8.98 -2.81 5.98
CA TRP A 96 8.86 -1.39 6.31
C TRP A 96 10.19 -0.66 6.41
N GLN A 97 11.29 -1.35 6.74
CA GLN A 97 12.64 -0.78 6.66
C GLN A 97 13.03 -0.48 5.22
N ILE A 98 12.73 -1.39 4.28
CA ILE A 98 12.97 -1.19 2.85
C ILE A 98 12.17 -0.01 2.33
N VAL A 99 10.87 0.03 2.61
CA VAL A 99 9.99 1.14 2.18
C VAL A 99 10.50 2.47 2.69
N GLN A 100 10.85 2.58 3.99
CA GLN A 100 11.41 3.80 4.57
C GLN A 100 12.71 4.22 3.88
N LYS A 101 13.61 3.28 3.61
CA LYS A 101 14.88 3.56 2.92
C LYS A 101 14.67 4.10 1.50
N LEU A 102 13.69 3.57 0.77
CA LEU A 102 13.33 4.06 -0.56
C LEU A 102 12.71 5.46 -0.48
N MET A 103 11.78 5.68 0.45
CA MET A 103 11.15 6.98 0.64
C MET A 103 12.15 8.08 1.03
N VAL A 104 13.13 7.78 1.91
CA VAL A 104 14.17 8.73 2.35
C VAL A 104 15.12 9.13 1.21
N LYS A 105 15.38 8.22 0.25
CA LYS A 105 16.19 8.53 -0.93
C LYS A 105 15.53 9.48 -1.93
N GLY A 106 14.30 9.96 -1.64
CA GLY A 106 13.54 10.78 -2.58
C GLY A 106 12.91 9.96 -3.72
N GLU A 107 13.19 8.65 -3.78
CA GLU A 107 12.42 7.64 -4.49
C GLU A 107 11.09 7.45 -3.75
N ARG A 108 10.25 8.49 -3.76
CA ARG A 108 8.85 8.29 -3.40
C ARG A 108 8.34 7.14 -4.28
N PRO A 109 7.66 6.11 -3.75
CA PRO A 109 6.84 5.24 -4.58
C PRO A 109 5.71 6.13 -5.14
N ARG A 110 5.96 6.80 -6.28
CA ARG A 110 5.02 7.79 -6.82
C ARG A 110 4.08 7.14 -7.82
N PRO A 111 2.80 7.47 -7.75
CA PRO A 111 1.97 7.48 -8.94
C PRO A 111 2.28 8.78 -9.71
N SER A 112 3.10 8.70 -10.76
CA SER A 112 3.03 9.69 -11.85
C SER A 112 2.21 9.09 -12.99
N GLY A 113 0.93 8.86 -12.71
CA GLY A 113 -0.06 8.63 -13.75
C GLY A 113 -0.51 9.97 -14.33
N ARG A 114 -0.44 10.13 -15.65
CA ARG A 114 -1.15 11.19 -16.37
C ARG A 114 -2.65 11.07 -16.02
N GLY A 115 -3.17 11.98 -15.19
CA GLY A 115 -4.61 12.07 -14.92
C GLY A 115 -5.05 12.41 -13.49
N TYR A 116 -4.15 12.55 -12.52
CA TYR A 116 -4.55 12.94 -11.16
C TYR A 116 -4.25 14.42 -10.90
N GLU A 117 -5.22 15.29 -11.21
CA GLU A 117 -5.21 16.66 -10.68
C GLU A 117 -5.50 16.61 -9.19
N ASP A 118 -4.52 17.11 -8.45
CA ASP A 118 -4.50 17.22 -7.00
C ASP A 118 -5.68 18.09 -6.50
N SER A 119 -6.74 17.44 -6.04
CA SER A 119 -7.90 18.10 -5.44
C SER A 119 -7.64 18.65 -4.02
N ASP A 120 -6.42 18.49 -3.47
CA ASP A 120 -6.08 18.93 -2.10
C ASP A 120 -5.62 20.39 -1.98
N LYS A 121 -5.84 21.21 -3.01
CA LYS A 121 -5.78 22.69 -2.87
C LYS A 121 -6.80 23.29 -1.88
N LYS A 122 -7.53 22.48 -1.10
CA LYS A 122 -8.55 22.94 -0.14
C LYS A 122 -8.24 22.74 1.35
N PHE A 123 -7.12 22.12 1.75
CA PHE A 123 -6.75 22.11 3.19
C PHE A 123 -5.95 23.36 3.56
N LYS A 124 -6.70 24.44 3.79
CA LYS A 124 -6.19 25.70 4.35
C LYS A 124 -5.52 25.44 5.71
N ARG A 125 -4.22 25.77 5.77
CA ARG A 125 -3.45 26.26 6.94
C ARG A 125 -4.30 26.48 8.19
N HIS A 126 -4.26 25.61 9.21
CA HIS A 126 -4.56 25.93 10.61
C HIS A 126 -3.95 24.84 11.51
N ALA A 127 -3.54 25.24 12.72
CA ALA A 127 -3.01 24.45 13.83
C ALA A 127 -1.49 24.13 13.76
N VAL A 128 -0.62 25.06 14.18
CA VAL A 128 -0.27 25.42 15.58
C VAL A 128 0.88 24.57 16.12
N THR A 129 2.03 25.22 16.14
CA THR A 129 3.21 25.00 16.97
C THR A 129 2.85 24.52 18.38
N LEU A 130 3.21 23.28 18.72
CA LEU A 130 3.33 22.83 20.11
C LEU A 130 4.66 22.09 20.29
N LEU A 131 5.71 22.89 20.47
CA LEU A 131 6.92 22.48 21.17
C LEU A 131 7.30 23.63 22.11
N ARG A 132 6.97 23.50 23.39
CA ARG A 132 7.79 24.03 24.49
C ARG A 132 7.54 23.26 25.79
N PRO A 133 8.59 23.02 26.59
CA PRO A 133 8.57 22.14 27.76
C PRO A 133 8.03 22.85 29.02
N MET A 134 7.48 22.05 29.94
CA MET A 134 7.14 22.46 31.31
C MET A 134 8.38 22.99 32.05
N GLY A 135 8.29 24.22 32.55
CA GLY A 135 9.19 24.78 33.55
C GLY A 135 8.38 25.62 34.52
N TYR A 136 8.14 25.08 35.71
CA TYR A 136 7.45 25.76 36.82
C TYR A 136 8.28 26.94 37.34
N GLY A 137 7.60 28.05 37.63
CA GLY A 137 8.17 29.37 37.79
C GLY A 137 8.87 29.71 39.10
N ARG A 138 9.53 30.87 39.08
CA ARG A 138 9.91 31.66 40.25
C ARG A 138 9.84 33.15 39.91
N ALA A 139 9.38 33.90 40.91
CA ALA A 139 9.55 35.35 41.13
C ALA A 139 8.85 36.29 40.12
N GLY A 140 8.20 37.39 40.49
CA GLY A 140 8.06 38.05 41.77
C GLY A 140 7.74 39.53 41.55
N ARG A 141 6.83 40.05 42.38
CA ARG A 141 6.73 41.44 42.89
C ARG A 141 6.51 42.64 41.94
N ARG A 142 5.60 43.50 42.46
CA ARG A 142 5.43 44.97 42.30
C ARG A 142 4.73 45.41 41.01
N GLY A 143 3.76 46.33 41.02
CA GLY A 143 3.18 47.15 42.08
C GLY A 143 2.32 48.26 41.47
N TYR A 144 1.34 48.74 42.24
CA TYR A 144 0.68 50.06 42.24
C TYR A 144 0.53 50.84 40.92
N ARG A 145 -0.70 51.06 40.48
CA ARG A 145 -1.51 52.24 40.83
C ARG A 145 -2.97 52.02 40.45
#